data_AF-A0A518DEP9-F1
#
_entry.id   AF-A0A518DEP9-F1
#
_cell.length_a   1.000
_cell.length_b   1.000
_cell.length_c   1.000
_cell.angle_alpha   90.00
_cell.angle_beta   90.00
_cell.angle_gamma   90.00
#
_symmetry.space_group_name_H-M   'P 1'
#
loop_
_entity.id
_entity.type
_entity.pdbx_description
1 polymer ?
#
loop_
_entity_poly.entity_id
_entity_poly.type
_entity_poly.pdbx_seq_one_letter_code
_entity_poly.pdbx_strand_id
1 'polypeptide(L)'
;MSLTDQFADELRSPSLAGRVVGVVDGGDRLTVGIEQDDRLAVSFWSLELHTDRLRAAEVSRVKRVAQQITQRVTYLLEPLTECETDQLTCVVQLRSTQPERDGDARAYYEILVKSGGSIALTRYRKEPGALRRPVAAELTKAVLVRLAGDFLAALA
;
A
#
# COMPACT_ATOMS: atom_id res chain seq x y z
N MET A 1 17.52 -1.40 14.89
CA MET A 1 17.06 -2.10 13.67
C MET A 1 15.88 -1.32 13.14
N SER A 2 15.87 -0.90 11.88
CA SER A 2 14.77 -0.06 11.36
C SER A 2 13.46 -0.84 11.23
N LEU A 3 12.32 -0.15 11.17
CA LEU A 3 11.01 -0.78 10.93
C LEU A 3 11.00 -1.63 9.64
N THR A 4 11.68 -1.17 8.58
CA THR A 4 11.80 -1.92 7.33
C THR A 4 12.68 -3.16 7.45
N ASP A 5 13.73 -3.13 8.27
CA ASP A 5 14.56 -4.32 8.52
C ASP A 5 13.77 -5.37 9.29
N GLN A 6 13.05 -4.95 10.34
CA GLN A 6 12.14 -5.82 11.10
C GLN A 6 11.11 -6.47 10.17
N PHE A 7 10.50 -5.67 9.29
CA PHE A 7 9.52 -6.18 8.34
C PHE A 7 10.12 -7.17 7.34
N ALA A 8 11.33 -6.89 6.85
CA ALA A 8 12.04 -7.79 5.95
C ALA A 8 12.36 -9.13 6.60
N ASP A 9 12.74 -9.12 7.88
CA ASP A 9 13.00 -10.34 8.64
C ASP A 9 11.70 -11.13 8.88
N GLU A 10 10.60 -10.48 9.22
CA GLU A 10 9.30 -11.13 9.35
C GLU A 10 8.82 -11.78 8.04
N LEU A 11 9.04 -11.14 6.88
CA LEU A 11 8.71 -11.72 5.58
C LEU A 11 9.58 -12.93 5.19
N ARG A 12 10.72 -13.15 5.87
CA ARG A 12 11.56 -14.35 5.70
C ARG A 12 11.12 -15.49 6.60
N SER A 13 10.25 -15.25 7.58
CA SER A 13 9.71 -16.30 8.43
C SER A 13 9.02 -17.38 7.58
N PRO A 14 9.18 -18.66 7.94
CA PRO A 14 8.49 -19.74 7.24
C PRO A 14 6.98 -19.64 7.46
N SER A 15 6.20 -20.04 6.44
CA SER A 15 4.74 -20.20 6.50
C SER A 15 4.01 -18.91 6.89
N LEU A 16 3.89 -18.00 5.91
CA LEU A 16 3.16 -16.74 6.07
C LEU A 16 1.70 -16.82 5.60
N ALA A 17 1.36 -17.80 4.77
CA ALA A 17 0.01 -17.99 4.22
C ALA A 17 -1.09 -17.88 5.28
N GLY A 18 -2.09 -17.03 5.01
CA GLY A 18 -3.23 -16.77 5.90
C GLY A 18 -2.93 -15.90 7.12
N ARG A 19 -1.71 -15.37 7.28
CA ARG A 19 -1.30 -14.56 8.45
C ARG A 19 -1.32 -13.08 8.14
N VAL A 20 -1.54 -12.27 9.18
CA VAL A 20 -1.17 -10.86 9.17
C VAL A 20 0.23 -10.75 9.74
N VAL A 21 1.17 -10.31 8.92
CA VAL A 21 2.54 -9.99 9.34
C VAL A 21 2.57 -8.53 9.73
N GLY A 22 3.17 -8.18 10.87
CA GLY A 22 3.27 -6.79 11.27
C GLY A 22 4.41 -6.51 12.23
N VAL A 23 4.91 -5.29 12.14
CA VAL A 23 6.01 -4.76 12.97
C VAL A 23 5.66 -3.39 13.48
N VAL A 24 6.24 -3.01 14.61
CA VAL A 24 5.98 -1.73 15.29
C VAL A 24 7.31 -1.14 15.75
N ASP A 25 7.51 0.15 15.47
CA ASP A 25 8.68 0.91 15.92
C ASP A 25 8.33 2.39 15.99
N GLY A 26 8.70 3.07 17.09
CA GLY A 26 8.59 4.53 17.19
C GLY A 26 7.20 5.14 16.92
N GLY A 27 6.10 4.42 17.18
CA GLY A 27 4.73 4.88 16.90
C GLY A 27 4.24 4.59 15.47
N ASP A 28 5.10 4.01 14.64
CA ASP A 28 4.73 3.49 13.32
C ASP A 28 4.43 2.00 13.43
N ARG A 29 3.34 1.56 12.78
CA ARG A 29 2.96 0.15 12.68
C ARG A 29 2.75 -0.20 11.22
N LEU A 30 3.51 -1.15 10.73
CA LEU A 30 3.37 -1.68 9.39
C LEU A 30 2.74 -3.08 9.46
N THR A 31 1.72 -3.33 8.65
CA THR A 31 1.03 -4.62 8.57
C THR A 31 0.77 -5.02 7.13
N VAL A 32 0.87 -6.32 6.84
CA VAL A 32 0.48 -6.92 5.56
C VAL A 32 -0.34 -8.19 5.80
N GLY A 33 -1.49 -8.29 5.14
CA GLY A 33 -2.32 -9.50 5.18
C GLY A 33 -1.92 -10.47 4.07
N ILE A 34 -1.23 -11.56 4.40
CA ILE A 34 -0.72 -12.55 3.44
C ILE A 34 -1.80 -13.58 3.13
N GLU A 35 -2.12 -13.74 1.84
CA GLU A 35 -3.00 -14.80 1.36
C GLU A 35 -2.21 -16.10 1.16
N GLN A 36 -1.12 -16.03 0.40
CA GLN A 36 -0.23 -17.14 0.08
C GLN A 36 1.22 -16.62 0.07
N ASP A 37 2.18 -17.50 0.33
CA ASP A 37 3.60 -17.19 0.23
C ASP A 37 4.40 -18.28 -0.47
N ASP A 38 5.45 -17.85 -1.16
CA ASP A 38 6.52 -18.72 -1.62
C ASP A 38 7.89 -18.19 -1.15
N ARG A 39 8.96 -18.75 -1.70
CA ARG A 39 10.34 -18.36 -1.35
C ARG A 39 10.64 -16.87 -1.64
N LEU A 40 10.13 -16.30 -2.72
CA LEU A 40 10.48 -14.97 -3.23
C LEU A 40 9.30 -13.99 -3.29
N ALA A 41 8.08 -14.49 -3.43
CA ALA A 41 6.86 -13.73 -3.63
C ALA A 41 5.79 -14.07 -2.59
N VAL A 42 4.82 -13.17 -2.50
CA VAL A 42 3.61 -13.36 -1.72
C VAL A 42 2.41 -12.83 -2.50
N SER A 43 1.28 -13.49 -2.30
CA SER A 43 -0.03 -12.92 -2.57
C SER A 43 -0.53 -12.25 -1.29
N PHE A 44 -0.99 -11.00 -1.35
CA PHE A 44 -1.43 -10.25 -0.16
C PHE A 44 -2.67 -9.39 -0.42
N TRP A 45 -3.49 -9.16 0.61
CA TRP A 45 -4.74 -8.41 0.53
C TRP A 45 -4.55 -6.90 0.72
N SER A 46 -3.76 -6.50 1.71
CA SER A 46 -3.44 -5.09 1.98
C SER A 46 -2.04 -4.96 2.58
N LEU A 47 -1.38 -3.85 2.25
CA LEU A 47 -0.19 -3.35 2.95
C LEU A 47 -0.57 -2.01 3.59
N GLU A 48 -0.44 -1.90 4.90
CA GLU A 48 -0.90 -0.75 5.67
C GLU A 48 0.19 -0.24 6.59
N LEU A 49 0.45 1.06 6.53
CA LEU A 49 1.26 1.79 7.49
C LEU A 49 0.34 2.69 8.32
N HIS A 50 0.36 2.49 9.63
CA HIS A 50 -0.26 3.38 10.62
C HIS A 50 0.85 4.22 11.28
N THR A 51 0.64 5.52 11.43
CA THR A 51 1.64 6.47 11.94
C THR A 51 0.98 7.66 12.65
N ASP A 52 1.57 8.12 13.75
CA ASP A 52 1.13 9.34 14.42
C ASP A 52 1.41 10.61 13.60
N ARG A 53 2.34 10.55 12.64
CA ARG A 53 2.74 11.67 11.77
C ARG A 53 1.61 12.19 10.88
N LEU A 54 0.54 11.39 10.69
CA LEU A 54 -0.65 11.77 9.93
C LEU A 54 -1.91 11.88 10.81
N ARG A 55 -1.83 11.67 12.13
CA ARG A 55 -3.01 11.58 13.02
C ARG A 55 -3.93 12.80 12.95
N ALA A 56 -3.34 14.00 12.88
CA ALA A 56 -4.06 15.27 12.78
C ALA A 56 -3.54 16.11 11.60
N ALA A 57 -3.11 15.46 10.53
CA ALA A 57 -2.56 16.15 9.37
C ALA A 57 -3.68 16.88 8.59
N GLU A 58 -3.42 18.11 8.20
CA GLU A 58 -4.27 18.83 7.25
C GLU A 58 -4.18 18.20 5.85
N VAL A 59 -5.22 18.39 5.02
CA VAL A 59 -5.28 17.86 3.65
C VAL A 59 -4.07 18.25 2.80
N SER A 60 -3.47 19.41 3.03
CA SER A 60 -2.25 19.87 2.34
C SER A 60 -1.05 18.96 2.61
N ARG A 61 -0.88 18.49 3.86
CA ARG A 61 0.16 17.52 4.25
C ARG A 61 -0.15 16.15 3.68
N VAL A 62 -1.40 15.68 3.79
CA VAL A 62 -1.84 14.39 3.22
C VAL A 62 -1.56 14.33 1.71
N LYS A 63 -1.90 15.41 0.98
CA LYS A 63 -1.63 15.54 -0.45
C LYS A 63 -0.14 15.56 -0.78
N ARG A 64 0.68 16.24 0.03
CA ARG A 64 2.15 16.21 -0.14
C ARG A 64 2.70 14.79 0.02
N VAL A 65 2.24 14.04 1.03
CA VAL A 65 2.65 12.65 1.22
C VAL A 65 2.24 11.79 0.03
N ALA A 66 1.00 11.94 -0.47
CA ALA A 66 0.54 11.22 -1.66
C ALA A 66 1.41 11.53 -2.90
N GLN A 67 1.80 12.80 -3.10
CA GLN A 67 2.73 13.19 -4.17
C GLN A 67 4.11 12.56 -4.01
N GLN A 68 4.65 12.51 -2.79
CA GLN A 68 5.92 11.84 -2.50
C GLN A 68 5.85 10.35 -2.79
N ILE A 69 4.74 9.68 -2.46
CA ILE A 69 4.53 8.26 -2.79
C ILE A 69 4.54 8.07 -4.31
N THR A 70 3.80 8.88 -5.07
CA THR A 70 3.77 8.81 -6.54
C THR A 70 5.16 8.97 -7.18
N GLN A 71 6.02 9.83 -6.62
CA GLN A 71 7.38 10.04 -7.12
C GLN A 71 8.33 8.87 -6.81
N ARG A 72 8.07 8.13 -5.72
CA ARG A 72 8.94 7.05 -5.24
C ARG A 72 8.53 5.68 -5.79
N VAL A 73 7.22 5.43 -5.85
CA VAL A 73 6.64 4.15 -6.26
C VAL A 73 6.46 4.14 -7.78
N THR A 74 7.59 3.99 -8.48
CA THR A 74 7.68 3.98 -9.95
C THR A 74 7.95 2.59 -10.54
N TYR A 75 8.04 1.59 -9.66
CA TYR A 75 8.40 0.21 -9.99
C TYR A 75 7.21 -0.75 -9.93
N LEU A 76 6.04 -0.28 -9.53
CA LEU A 76 4.81 -0.97 -9.88
C LEU A 76 4.64 -0.76 -11.39
N LEU A 77 4.53 -1.83 -12.15
CA LEU A 77 4.38 -1.80 -13.62
C LEU A 77 3.17 -0.96 -14.10
N GLU A 78 2.36 -0.50 -13.16
CA GLU A 78 1.24 0.40 -13.31
C GLU A 78 1.53 1.72 -12.57
N PRO A 79 1.87 2.82 -13.28
CA PRO A 79 2.17 4.10 -12.64
C PRO A 79 0.97 4.63 -11.85
N LEU A 80 1.22 5.10 -10.63
CA LEU A 80 0.19 5.69 -9.76
C LEU A 80 0.00 7.19 -10.07
N THR A 81 -1.24 7.67 -10.00
CA THR A 81 -1.57 9.11 -10.03
C THR A 81 -2.57 9.45 -8.95
N GLU A 82 -2.62 10.71 -8.53
CA GLU A 82 -3.74 11.25 -7.75
C GLU A 82 -5.04 11.09 -8.55
N CYS A 83 -6.01 10.40 -7.97
CA CYS A 83 -7.33 10.15 -8.55
C CYS A 83 -8.37 11.08 -7.92
N GLU A 84 -8.29 11.29 -6.60
CA GLU A 84 -9.27 12.08 -5.84
C GLU A 84 -8.62 12.66 -4.58
N THR A 85 -9.08 13.86 -4.18
CA THR A 85 -8.79 14.47 -2.88
C THR A 85 -10.11 14.86 -2.24
N ASP A 86 -10.44 14.23 -1.11
CA ASP A 86 -11.56 14.62 -0.26
C ASP A 86 -11.05 15.55 0.85
N GLN A 87 -11.49 16.81 0.77
CA GLN A 87 -11.12 17.85 1.75
C GLN A 87 -11.85 17.72 3.08
N LEU A 88 -13.06 17.15 3.08
CA LEU A 88 -13.87 16.99 4.30
C LEU A 88 -13.32 15.89 5.17
N THR A 89 -13.01 14.73 4.56
CA THR A 89 -12.44 13.59 5.30
C THR A 89 -10.91 13.59 5.35
N CYS A 90 -10.26 14.55 4.69
CA CYS A 90 -8.81 14.68 4.58
C CYS A 90 -8.15 13.38 4.07
N VAL A 91 -8.64 12.90 2.93
CA VAL A 91 -8.17 11.69 2.25
C VAL A 91 -7.70 12.02 0.85
N VAL A 92 -6.54 11.49 0.47
CA VAL A 92 -6.07 11.51 -0.91
C VAL A 92 -5.97 10.08 -1.41
N GLN A 93 -6.60 9.85 -2.56
CA GLN A 93 -6.59 8.58 -3.25
C GLN A 93 -5.62 8.64 -4.43
N LEU A 94 -4.70 7.68 -4.48
CA LEU A 94 -3.89 7.36 -5.64
C LEU A 94 -4.42 6.10 -6.34
N ARG A 95 -4.29 6.01 -7.67
CA ARG A 95 -4.69 4.83 -8.44
C ARG A 95 -3.76 4.60 -9.62
N SER A 96 -3.59 3.34 -10.03
CA SER A 96 -2.97 2.99 -11.32
C SER A 96 -3.61 3.75 -12.48
N THR A 97 -2.79 4.36 -13.32
CA THR A 97 -3.19 5.03 -14.58
C THR A 97 -3.37 4.05 -15.74
N GLN A 98 -2.55 3.01 -15.76
CA GLN A 98 -2.56 1.94 -16.76
C GLN A 98 -2.88 0.61 -16.06
N PRO A 99 -4.15 0.37 -15.70
CA PRO A 99 -4.54 -0.86 -15.03
C PRO A 99 -4.24 -2.08 -15.91
N GLU A 100 -3.90 -3.20 -15.28
CA GLU A 100 -3.85 -4.49 -15.94
C GLU A 100 -5.24 -4.84 -16.51
N ARG A 101 -5.26 -5.42 -17.71
CA ARG A 101 -6.49 -5.81 -18.41
C ARG A 101 -6.51 -7.31 -18.61
N ASP A 102 -7.64 -7.91 -18.27
CA ASP A 102 -7.95 -9.33 -18.49
C ASP A 102 -9.34 -9.39 -19.15
N GLY A 103 -9.36 -9.48 -20.48
CA GLY A 103 -10.58 -9.23 -21.26
C GLY A 103 -11.13 -7.82 -21.01
N ASP A 104 -12.39 -7.74 -20.57
CA ASP A 104 -13.04 -6.48 -20.20
C ASP A 104 -12.82 -6.09 -18.72
N ALA A 105 -12.24 -6.99 -17.93
CA ALA A 105 -11.92 -6.72 -16.53
C ALA A 105 -10.69 -5.82 -16.42
N ARG A 106 -10.67 -4.99 -15.37
CA ARG A 106 -9.51 -4.17 -15.01
C ARG A 106 -9.05 -4.46 -13.60
N ALA A 107 -7.77 -4.73 -13.41
CA ALA A 107 -7.13 -4.78 -12.11
C ALA A 107 -6.21 -3.57 -11.92
N TYR A 108 -6.22 -2.96 -10.73
CA TYR A 108 -5.41 -1.80 -10.42
C TYR A 108 -5.01 -1.73 -8.95
N TYR A 109 -3.88 -1.10 -8.70
CA TYR A 109 -3.49 -0.66 -7.36
C TYR A 109 -4.21 0.63 -6.99
N GLU A 110 -4.55 0.73 -5.71
CA GLU A 110 -5.07 1.94 -5.07
C GLU A 110 -4.32 2.17 -3.77
N ILE A 111 -3.86 3.40 -3.56
CA ILE A 111 -3.30 3.84 -2.27
C ILE A 111 -4.21 4.90 -1.68
N LEU A 112 -4.62 4.71 -0.43
CA LEU A 112 -5.30 5.73 0.36
C LEU A 112 -4.35 6.32 1.39
N VAL A 113 -4.11 7.63 1.31
CA VAL A 113 -3.39 8.41 2.33
C VAL A 113 -4.44 9.21 3.09
N LYS A 114 -4.52 9.04 4.40
CA LYS A 114 -5.58 9.65 5.22
C LYS A 114 -5.02 10.41 6.41
N SER A 115 -5.63 11.55 6.71
CA SER A 115 -5.60 12.07 8.07
C SER A 115 -6.22 11.03 9.02
N GLY A 116 -5.78 11.00 10.28
CA GLY A 116 -6.06 9.90 11.20
C GLY A 116 -4.97 8.82 11.24
N GLY A 117 -3.95 8.93 10.37
CA GLY A 117 -2.70 8.20 10.59
C GLY A 117 -2.43 7.03 9.66
N SER A 118 -3.03 6.93 8.46
CA SER A 118 -2.90 5.68 7.65
C SER A 118 -2.49 5.91 6.19
N ILE A 119 -1.62 5.03 5.69
CA ILE A 119 -1.33 4.80 4.27
C ILE A 119 -1.65 3.33 3.97
N ALA A 120 -2.55 3.06 3.03
CA ALA A 120 -2.98 1.69 2.72
C ALA A 120 -2.94 1.43 1.21
N LEU A 121 -2.27 0.35 0.80
CA LEU A 121 -2.25 -0.18 -0.56
C LEU A 121 -3.16 -1.41 -0.66
N THR A 122 -4.04 -1.41 -1.66
CA THR A 122 -4.91 -2.55 -2.00
C THR A 122 -4.99 -2.70 -3.51
N ARG A 123 -5.09 -3.94 -4.01
CA ARG A 123 -5.40 -4.21 -5.42
C ARG A 123 -6.90 -4.46 -5.57
N TYR A 124 -7.50 -3.83 -6.56
CA TYR A 124 -8.91 -3.99 -6.89
C TYR A 124 -9.07 -4.58 -8.27
N ARG A 125 -10.12 -5.39 -8.45
CA ARG A 125 -10.60 -5.83 -9.77
C ARG A 125 -12.00 -5.25 -10.00
N LYS A 126 -12.23 -4.72 -11.19
CA LYS A 126 -13.53 -4.20 -11.64
C LYS A 126 -13.94 -4.89 -12.93
N GLU A 127 -15.03 -5.63 -12.86
CA GLU A 127 -15.73 -6.20 -14.02
C GLU A 127 -16.72 -5.18 -14.61
N PRO A 128 -17.06 -5.26 -15.90
CA PRO A 128 -18.12 -4.45 -16.49
C PRO A 128 -19.45 -4.61 -15.76
N GLY A 129 -20.13 -3.51 -15.46
CA GLY A 129 -21.42 -3.52 -14.77
C GLY A 129 -21.39 -3.91 -13.28
N ALA A 130 -20.23 -4.30 -12.74
CA ALA A 130 -20.08 -4.66 -11.33
C ALA A 130 -19.37 -3.56 -10.51
N LEU A 131 -19.61 -3.61 -9.19
CA LEU A 131 -18.79 -2.86 -8.24
C LEU A 131 -17.37 -3.45 -8.22
N ARG A 132 -16.38 -2.58 -7.97
CA ARG A 132 -15.00 -3.03 -7.73
C ARG A 132 -14.95 -3.91 -6.48
N ARG A 133 -14.08 -4.91 -6.48
CA ARG A 133 -13.81 -5.77 -5.31
C ARG A 133 -12.31 -5.85 -5.04
N PRO A 134 -11.89 -5.93 -3.77
CA PRO A 134 -10.49 -6.20 -3.48
C PRO A 134 -10.12 -7.59 -4.00
N VAL A 135 -8.90 -7.71 -4.51
CA VAL A 135 -8.27 -8.96 -4.92
C VAL A 135 -6.86 -8.97 -4.36
N ALA A 136 -6.30 -10.15 -4.17
CA ALA A 136 -4.94 -10.24 -3.72
C ALA A 136 -3.96 -9.73 -4.78
N ALA A 137 -2.92 -9.05 -4.32
CA ALA A 137 -1.82 -8.56 -5.12
C ALA A 137 -0.64 -9.52 -5.02
N GLU A 138 -0.01 -9.81 -6.15
CA GLU A 138 1.19 -10.63 -6.20
C GLU A 138 2.42 -9.72 -6.35
N LEU A 139 3.30 -9.72 -5.35
CA LEU A 139 4.55 -8.99 -5.38
C LEU A 139 5.67 -9.83 -4.77
N THR A 140 6.91 -9.52 -5.15
CA THR A 140 8.07 -10.09 -4.46
C THR A 140 8.16 -9.52 -3.05
N LYS A 141 8.69 -10.31 -2.10
CA LYS A 141 8.96 -9.87 -0.73
C LYS A 141 9.86 -8.64 -0.71
N ALA A 142 10.83 -8.56 -1.62
CA ALA A 142 11.71 -7.41 -1.78
C ALA A 142 10.94 -6.13 -2.19
N VAL A 143 9.97 -6.25 -3.11
CA VAL A 143 9.13 -5.12 -3.53
C VAL A 143 8.23 -4.65 -2.38
N LEU A 144 7.69 -5.56 -1.56
CA LEU A 144 6.92 -5.18 -0.37
C LEU A 144 7.74 -4.41 0.66
N VAL A 145 8.98 -4.84 0.93
CA VAL A 145 9.89 -4.12 1.83
C VAL A 145 10.21 -2.73 1.26
N ARG A 146 10.42 -2.63 -0.05
CA ARG A 146 10.65 -1.35 -0.72
C ARG A 146 9.43 -0.42 -0.61
N LEU A 147 8.22 -0.93 -0.83
CA LEU A 147 6.97 -0.18 -0.68
C LEU A 147 6.82 0.38 0.74
N ALA A 148 7.09 -0.45 1.75
CA ALA A 148 7.07 -0.03 3.15
C ALA A 148 8.08 1.09 3.42
N GLY A 149 9.30 0.98 2.90
CA GLY A 149 10.31 2.02 3.00
C GLY A 149 9.90 3.32 2.31
N ASP A 150 9.29 3.23 1.12
CA ASP A 150 8.81 4.40 0.39
C ASP A 150 7.65 5.10 1.11
N PHE A 151 6.77 4.36 1.80
CA PHE A 151 5.73 4.94 2.64
C PHE A 151 6.32 5.71 3.82
N LEU A 152 7.29 5.13 4.52
CA LEU A 152 7.98 5.80 5.63
C LEU A 152 8.76 7.03 5.17
N ALA A 153 9.42 6.96 4.01
CA ALA A 153 10.18 8.06 3.42
C ALA A 153 9.27 9.19 2.92
N ALA A 154 8.06 8.89 2.45
CA ALA A 154 7.09 9.89 2.03
C ALA A 154 6.53 10.73 3.21
N LEU A 155 6.65 10.21 4.43
CA LEU A 155 6.24 10.88 5.67
C LEU A 155 7.30 11.84 6.23
N ALA A 156 8.46 11.97 5.59
CA ALA A 156 9.54 12.88 6.03
C ALA A 156 9.20 14.38 5.82
#